data_AF-A0A7S0FFW7-F1
#
_entry.id   AF-A0A7S0FFW7-F1
#
_cell.length_a   1.000
_cell.length_b   1.000
_cell.length_c   1.000
_cell.angle_alpha   90.00
_cell.angle_beta   90.00
_cell.angle_gamma   90.00
#
_symmetry.space_group_name_H-M   'P 1'
#
loop_
_entity.id
_entity.type
_entity.pdbx_description
1 polymer ?
#
loop_
_entity_poly.entity_id
_entity_poly.type
_entity_poly.pdbx_seq_one_letter_code
_entity_poly.pdbx_strand_id
1 'polypeptide(L)'
;RFVFLDFATLPHEPNENTTSTELECHGQKWLIQLYPGGYDQAHVEEGERYTSVYVYCGSLGSREVLHTKWVLSVGEPGKGNIVASTKKNSPVKKLKSGKTSGHKRVMRRSAIIDPANKILDDEGSLTIDLDLQIGVAPSYCYPSRS
;
A
#
# COMPACT_ATOMS: atom_id res chain seq x y z
N ARG A 1 -7.19 -2.75 6.65
CA ARG A 1 -7.86 -1.58 6.03
C ARG A 1 -7.20 -0.32 6.58
N PHE A 2 -6.96 0.67 5.72
CA PHE A 2 -6.39 1.97 6.07
C PHE A 2 -7.26 3.07 5.45
N VAL A 3 -7.51 4.14 6.20
CA VAL A 3 -8.37 5.26 5.79
C VAL A 3 -7.56 6.55 5.84
N PHE A 4 -7.62 7.33 4.78
CA PHE A 4 -7.01 8.65 4.66
C PHE A 4 -8.10 9.69 4.52
N LEU A 5 -8.30 10.48 5.56
CA LEU A 5 -9.34 11.51 5.62
C LEU A 5 -9.02 12.66 4.67
N ASP A 6 -10.07 13.32 4.16
CA ASP A 6 -9.97 14.52 3.34
C ASP A 6 -8.93 14.40 2.19
N PHE A 7 -8.98 13.33 1.41
CA PHE A 7 -7.93 12.99 0.44
C PHE A 7 -7.61 14.13 -0.57
N ALA A 8 -8.59 14.98 -0.87
CA ALA A 8 -8.43 16.15 -1.72
C ALA A 8 -7.49 17.22 -1.13
N THR A 9 -7.38 17.29 0.20
CA THR A 9 -6.57 18.30 0.91
C THR A 9 -5.17 17.81 1.27
N LEU A 10 -4.89 16.50 1.13
CA LEU A 10 -3.57 15.94 1.44
C LEU A 10 -2.44 16.58 0.60
N PRO A 11 -1.20 16.59 1.14
CA PRO A 11 0.01 16.98 0.40
C PRO A 11 0.09 16.22 -0.93
N HIS A 12 0.21 16.95 -2.02
CA HIS A 12 0.11 16.38 -3.37
C HIS A 12 1.17 16.95 -4.32
N GLU A 13 2.22 17.56 -3.76
CA GLU A 13 3.44 17.78 -4.52
C GLU A 13 4.24 16.48 -4.65
N PRO A 14 5.07 16.36 -5.69
CA PRO A 14 5.86 15.15 -5.92
C PRO A 14 6.72 14.80 -4.70
N ASN A 15 6.74 13.52 -4.34
CA ASN A 15 7.45 12.98 -3.17
C ASN A 15 6.90 13.40 -1.78
N GLU A 16 5.87 14.24 -1.72
CA GLU A 16 5.14 14.42 -0.46
C GLU A 16 4.27 13.19 -0.18
N ASN A 17 4.27 12.76 1.08
CA ASN A 17 3.48 11.62 1.51
C ASN A 17 2.68 11.88 2.78
N THR A 18 1.71 11.02 2.99
CA THR A 18 1.00 10.87 4.26
C THR A 18 1.08 9.39 4.65
N THR A 19 1.26 9.13 5.93
CA THR A 19 1.32 7.77 6.46
C THR A 19 0.02 7.41 7.14
N SER A 20 -0.40 6.15 6.99
CA SER A 20 -1.50 5.62 7.79
C SER A 20 -1.07 5.43 9.24
N THR A 21 -2.03 5.22 10.13
CA THR A 21 -1.77 4.62 11.43
C THR A 21 -1.08 3.26 11.27
N GLU A 22 -0.23 2.90 12.24
CA GLU A 22 0.38 1.59 12.28
C GLU A 22 -0.69 0.51 12.55
N LEU A 23 -0.56 -0.62 11.87
CA LEU A 23 -1.31 -1.84 12.11
C LEU A 23 -0.33 -2.93 12.53
N GLU A 24 -0.59 -3.58 13.66
CA GLU A 24 0.13 -4.79 14.02
C GLU A 24 -0.56 -6.02 13.45
N CYS A 25 0.19 -6.84 12.71
CA CYS A 25 -0.31 -8.09 12.14
C CYS A 25 0.81 -9.13 12.12
N HIS A 26 0.52 -10.34 12.58
CA HIS A 26 1.48 -11.44 12.72
C HIS A 26 2.73 -11.12 13.57
N GLY A 27 2.62 -10.17 14.50
CA GLY A 27 3.75 -9.71 15.32
C GLY A 27 4.72 -8.79 14.54
N GLN A 28 4.26 -8.19 13.43
CA GLN A 28 5.00 -7.18 12.69
C GLN A 28 4.18 -5.90 12.57
N LYS A 29 4.88 -4.78 12.48
CA LYS A 29 4.28 -3.45 12.31
C LYS A 29 4.23 -3.05 10.85
N TRP A 30 3.04 -2.74 10.38
CA TRP A 30 2.73 -2.38 9.00
C TRP A 30 2.10 -1.00 8.93
N LEU A 31 2.44 -0.23 7.90
CA LEU A 31 1.72 1.00 7.56
C LEU A 31 1.72 1.21 6.06
N ILE A 32 0.82 2.07 5.59
CA ILE A 32 0.76 2.53 4.21
C ILE A 32 1.38 3.91 4.12
N GLN A 33 2.30 4.07 3.17
CA GLN A 33 2.75 5.37 2.69
C GLN A 33 1.98 5.70 1.41
N LEU A 34 1.17 6.75 1.49
CA LEU A 34 0.40 7.29 0.39
C LEU A 34 1.10 8.53 -0.14
N TYR A 35 1.36 8.58 -1.45
CA TYR A 35 1.85 9.76 -2.14
C TYR A 35 0.75 10.24 -3.07
N PRO A 36 -0.14 11.15 -2.63
CA PRO A 36 -1.26 11.64 -3.44
C PRO A 36 -0.81 12.24 -4.77
N GLY A 37 0.32 12.98 -4.75
CA GLY A 37 0.96 13.59 -5.92
C GLY A 37 1.90 12.70 -6.72
N GLY A 38 2.21 11.50 -6.21
CA GLY A 38 3.12 10.54 -6.82
C GLY A 38 4.50 10.46 -6.18
N TYR A 39 5.14 9.31 -6.34
CA TYR A 39 6.52 9.03 -5.94
C TYR A 39 7.41 9.18 -7.17
N ASP A 40 8.27 10.21 -7.18
CA ASP A 40 9.18 10.67 -8.25
C ASP A 40 8.63 11.81 -9.14
N GLN A 41 9.50 12.80 -9.39
CA GLN A 41 9.20 14.01 -10.18
C GLN A 41 9.25 13.74 -11.69
N ALA A 42 9.97 12.70 -12.12
CA ALA A 42 10.12 12.32 -13.53
C ALA A 42 8.82 11.92 -14.25
N HIS A 43 7.71 11.77 -13.53
CA HIS A 43 6.40 11.41 -14.10
C HIS A 43 5.38 12.55 -14.05
N VAL A 44 5.79 13.74 -13.60
CA VAL A 44 4.95 14.95 -13.54
C VAL A 44 4.89 15.63 -14.90
N GLU A 45 5.91 15.44 -15.74
CA GLU A 45 6.07 16.10 -17.05
C GLU A 45 5.02 15.69 -18.10
N GLU A 46 4.28 14.59 -17.86
CA GLU A 46 3.17 14.14 -18.72
C GLU A 46 1.82 14.80 -18.36
N GLY A 47 1.79 15.72 -17.39
CA GLY A 47 0.56 16.41 -16.95
C GLY A 47 -0.42 15.54 -16.14
N GLU A 48 -0.12 14.25 -15.97
CA GLU A 48 -0.94 13.30 -15.22
C GLU A 48 -0.29 12.94 -13.87
N ARG A 49 -0.89 13.41 -12.77
CA ARG A 49 -0.46 13.01 -11.41
C ARG A 49 -1.12 11.69 -11.01
N TYR A 50 -0.32 10.66 -10.81
CA TYR A 50 -0.75 9.36 -10.28
C TYR A 50 -0.49 9.28 -8.79
N THR A 51 -1.47 8.79 -8.04
CA THR A 51 -1.27 8.43 -6.64
C THR A 51 -0.44 7.14 -6.55
N SER A 52 0.61 7.19 -5.74
CA SER A 52 1.46 6.03 -5.43
C SER A 52 1.16 5.51 -4.04
N VAL A 53 1.23 4.20 -3.87
CA VAL A 53 0.96 3.54 -2.58
C VAL A 53 2.05 2.53 -2.28
N TYR A 54 2.61 2.59 -1.09
CA TYR A 54 3.67 1.72 -0.62
C TYR A 54 3.29 1.09 0.72
N VAL A 55 3.56 -0.21 0.83
CA VAL A 55 3.52 -0.95 2.09
C VAL A 55 4.88 -0.81 2.75
N TYR A 56 4.89 -0.32 3.99
CA TYR A 56 6.08 -0.25 4.84
C TYR A 56 5.97 -1.28 5.95
N CYS A 57 7.08 -1.97 6.21
CA CYS A 57 7.21 -2.83 7.38
C CYS A 57 8.22 -2.23 8.35
N GLY A 58 7.73 -1.69 9.47
CA GLY A 58 8.54 -0.96 10.45
C GLY A 58 9.42 -1.86 11.29
N SER A 59 8.87 -2.99 11.74
CA SER A 59 9.59 -4.01 12.50
C SER A 59 9.19 -5.39 12.03
N LEU A 60 10.19 -6.27 11.90
CA LEU A 60 10.01 -7.68 11.58
C LEU A 60 10.02 -8.59 12.84
N GLY A 61 10.02 -8.00 14.04
CA GLY A 61 10.23 -8.73 15.28
C GLY A 61 11.62 -9.37 15.31
N SER A 62 11.68 -10.69 15.50
CA SER A 62 12.93 -11.47 15.50
C SER A 62 13.44 -11.87 14.11
N ARG A 63 12.72 -11.54 13.03
CA ARG A 63 13.07 -11.95 11.66
C ARG A 63 13.88 -10.86 10.96
N GLU A 64 14.81 -11.25 10.09
CA GLU A 64 15.57 -10.27 9.27
C GLU A 64 14.89 -9.97 7.92
N VAL A 65 14.14 -10.94 7.39
CA VAL A 65 13.45 -10.84 6.09
C VAL A 65 12.10 -11.53 6.19
N LEU A 66 11.07 -10.89 5.65
CA LEU A 66 9.77 -11.52 5.41
C LEU A 66 9.57 -11.83 3.93
N HIS A 67 9.08 -13.04 3.67
CA HIS A 67 8.57 -13.43 2.37
C HIS A 67 7.07 -13.12 2.37
N THR A 68 6.65 -12.13 1.58
CA THR A 68 5.26 -11.68 1.58
C THR A 68 4.68 -11.66 0.17
N LYS A 69 3.39 -11.98 0.07
CA LYS A 69 2.56 -11.54 -1.04
C LYS A 69 1.57 -10.54 -0.47
N TRP A 70 1.30 -9.50 -1.23
CA TRP A 70 0.31 -8.52 -0.84
C TRP A 70 -0.42 -7.98 -2.05
N VAL A 71 -1.68 -7.62 -1.82
CA VAL A 71 -2.54 -6.95 -2.77
C VAL A 71 -3.04 -5.68 -2.13
N LEU A 72 -2.84 -4.55 -2.82
CA LEU A 72 -3.46 -3.29 -2.45
C LEU A 72 -4.69 -3.11 -3.31
N SER A 73 -5.79 -2.74 -2.68
CA SER A 73 -7.05 -2.46 -3.36
C SER A 73 -7.60 -1.11 -2.90
N VAL A 74 -8.07 -0.34 -3.87
CA VAL A 74 -8.85 0.89 -3.69
C VAL A 74 -10.26 0.57 -4.14
N GLY A 75 -11.25 0.87 -3.32
CA GLY A 75 -12.63 0.47 -3.57
C GLY A 75 -13.65 1.50 -3.11
N GLU A 76 -14.88 1.33 -3.57
CA GLU A 76 -16.02 2.12 -3.09
C GLU A 76 -16.25 1.83 -1.60
N PRO A 77 -16.40 2.88 -0.77
CA PRO A 77 -16.74 2.75 0.64
C PRO A 77 -18.00 1.92 0.85
N GLY A 78 -17.94 0.96 1.78
CA GLY A 78 -19.10 0.17 2.22
C GLY A 78 -19.66 -0.86 1.23
N LYS A 79 -19.24 -0.86 -0.05
CA LYS A 79 -19.81 -1.75 -1.09
C LYS A 79 -18.92 -2.93 -1.48
N GLY A 80 -17.66 -2.93 -1.07
CA GLY A 80 -16.70 -3.98 -1.44
C GLY A 80 -16.32 -4.01 -2.93
N ASN A 81 -16.81 -3.06 -3.73
CA ASN A 81 -16.42 -2.91 -5.13
C ASN A 81 -14.98 -2.39 -5.21
N ILE A 82 -14.11 -3.15 -5.87
CA ILE A 82 -12.71 -2.77 -6.07
C ILE A 82 -12.59 -1.98 -7.38
N VAL A 83 -12.16 -0.72 -7.29
CA VAL A 83 -11.99 0.20 -8.43
C VAL A 83 -10.56 0.11 -8.99
N ALA A 84 -9.57 -0.12 -8.12
CA ALA A 84 -8.20 -0.45 -8.53
C ALA A 84 -7.60 -1.51 -7.62
N SER A 85 -6.79 -2.39 -8.19
CA SER A 85 -6.05 -3.40 -7.44
C SER A 85 -4.69 -3.64 -8.05
N THR A 86 -3.71 -3.91 -7.20
CA THR A 86 -2.45 -4.49 -7.66
C THR A 86 -2.68 -5.95 -8.07
N LYS A 87 -1.75 -6.50 -8.86
CA LYS A 87 -1.91 -7.86 -9.42
C LYS A 87 -1.97 -8.91 -8.31
N LYS A 88 -3.07 -9.67 -8.25
CA LYS A 88 -3.26 -10.79 -7.29
C LYS A 88 -2.18 -11.88 -7.40
N ASN A 89 -1.63 -12.10 -8.59
CA ASN A 89 -0.59 -13.11 -8.85
C ASN A 89 0.85 -12.54 -8.79
N SER A 90 1.07 -11.51 -7.97
CA SER A 90 2.42 -10.96 -7.79
C SER A 90 3.36 -12.03 -7.20
N PRO A 91 4.62 -12.10 -7.65
CA PRO A 91 5.60 -13.00 -7.06
C PRO A 91 5.80 -12.68 -5.58
N VAL A 92 6.22 -13.67 -4.79
CA VAL A 92 6.61 -13.46 -3.39
C VAL A 92 7.71 -12.41 -3.35
N LYS A 93 7.48 -11.32 -2.61
CA LYS A 93 8.43 -10.24 -2.40
C LYS A 93 9.16 -10.46 -1.08
N LYS A 94 10.47 -10.22 -1.09
CA LYS A 94 11.27 -10.13 0.14
C LYS A 94 11.17 -8.71 0.67
N LEU A 95 10.66 -8.55 1.88
CA LEU A 95 10.60 -7.26 2.57
C LEU A 95 11.52 -7.29 3.79
N LYS A 96 12.34 -6.26 3.93
CA LYS A 96 13.25 -6.07 5.06
C LYS A 96 12.69 -5.02 6.02
N SER A 97 13.12 -5.05 7.27
CA SER A 97 12.75 -4.03 8.26
C SER A 97 13.14 -2.64 7.76
N GLY A 98 12.24 -1.67 7.92
CA GLY A 98 12.46 -0.29 7.50
C GLY A 98 12.46 -0.09 5.98
N LYS A 99 12.01 -1.08 5.20
CA LYS A 99 11.89 -0.96 3.73
C LYS A 99 10.43 -0.91 3.29
N THR A 100 10.24 -0.25 2.16
CA THR A 100 8.95 -0.08 1.50
C THR A 100 8.89 -0.94 0.24
N SER A 101 7.68 -1.37 -0.12
CA SER A 101 7.40 -1.94 -1.43
C SER A 101 6.02 -1.51 -1.88
N GLY A 102 5.88 -1.08 -3.13
CA GLY A 102 4.67 -0.41 -3.56
C GLY A 102 4.52 -0.32 -5.07
N HIS A 103 3.57 0.50 -5.49
CA HIS A 103 3.28 0.81 -6.88
C HIS A 103 3.26 2.33 -7.08
N LYS A 104 4.04 2.80 -8.06
CA LYS A 104 4.14 4.22 -8.42
C LYS A 104 2.87 4.78 -9.05
N ARG A 105 2.09 3.95 -9.75
CA ARG A 105 0.93 4.37 -10.55
C ARG A 105 -0.28 3.51 -10.21
N VAL A 106 -0.85 3.70 -9.02
CA VAL A 106 -2.04 2.93 -8.60
C VAL A 106 -3.28 3.45 -9.32
N MET A 107 -3.48 4.76 -9.31
CA MET A 107 -4.63 5.43 -9.93
C MET A 107 -4.32 6.90 -10.16
N ARG A 108 -4.98 7.51 -11.14
CA ARG A 108 -4.87 8.97 -11.38
C ARG A 108 -5.49 9.72 -10.20
N ARG A 109 -4.82 10.75 -9.69
CA ARG A 109 -5.36 11.57 -8.59
C ARG A 109 -6.69 12.22 -9.00
N SER A 110 -6.79 12.72 -10.24
CA SER A 110 -8.02 13.30 -10.80
C SER A 110 -9.19 12.32 -10.80
N ALA A 111 -8.94 11.05 -11.11
CA ALA A 111 -9.98 10.03 -11.06
C ALA A 111 -10.45 9.76 -9.62
N ILE A 112 -9.54 9.77 -8.63
CA ILE A 112 -9.89 9.58 -7.22
C ILE A 112 -10.80 10.70 -6.71
N ILE A 113 -10.45 11.96 -6.99
CA ILE A 113 -11.20 13.13 -6.49
C ILE A 113 -12.49 13.41 -7.27
N ASP A 114 -12.65 12.80 -8.45
CA ASP A 114 -13.85 12.97 -9.25
C ASP A 114 -15.04 12.25 -8.61
N PRO A 115 -16.09 12.98 -8.18
CA PRO A 115 -17.24 12.40 -7.50
C PRO A 115 -18.01 11.40 -8.38
N ALA A 116 -17.88 11.47 -9.72
CA ALA A 116 -18.52 10.52 -10.62
C ALA A 116 -17.98 9.09 -10.44
N ASN A 117 -16.72 8.95 -9.99
CA ASN A 117 -16.08 7.64 -9.81
C ASN A 117 -16.37 7.00 -8.46
N LYS A 118 -16.95 7.74 -7.49
CA LYS A 118 -17.39 7.23 -6.17
C LYS A 118 -16.27 6.52 -5.37
N ILE A 119 -15.02 6.94 -5.55
CA ILE A 119 -13.86 6.34 -4.87
C ILE A 119 -13.72 6.84 -3.43
N LEU A 120 -14.03 8.12 -3.20
CA LEU A 120 -14.07 8.71 -1.86
C LEU A 120 -15.45 8.48 -1.23
N ASP A 121 -15.50 8.41 0.10
CA ASP A 121 -16.77 8.42 0.83
C ASP A 121 -17.40 9.82 0.88
N ASP A 122 -18.56 9.91 1.51
CA ASP A 122 -19.32 11.15 1.64
C ASP A 122 -18.54 12.23 2.44
N GLU A 123 -17.52 11.82 3.21
CA GLU A 123 -16.62 12.71 3.96
C GLU A 123 -15.32 13.01 3.18
N GLY A 124 -15.17 12.51 1.95
CA GLY A 124 -13.99 12.74 1.12
C GLY A 124 -12.79 11.85 1.48
N SER A 125 -13.00 10.78 2.24
CA SER A 125 -11.94 9.87 2.68
C SER A 125 -11.65 8.77 1.66
N LEU A 126 -10.36 8.47 1.49
CA LEU A 126 -9.89 7.36 0.66
C LEU A 126 -9.65 6.11 1.51
N THR A 127 -10.31 5.01 1.15
CA THR A 127 -10.07 3.69 1.77
C THR A 127 -9.12 2.85 0.93
N ILE A 128 -8.07 2.33 1.58
CA ILE A 128 -7.11 1.40 0.99
C ILE A 128 -7.16 0.08 1.79
N ASP A 129 -7.48 -0.99 1.10
CA ASP A 129 -7.43 -2.34 1.63
C ASP A 129 -6.09 -3.00 1.27
N LEU A 130 -5.47 -3.62 2.28
CA LEU A 130 -4.25 -4.40 2.16
C LEU A 130 -4.59 -5.84 2.52
N ASP A 131 -4.53 -6.72 1.52
CA ASP A 131 -4.56 -8.16 1.72
C ASP A 131 -3.12 -8.66 1.79
N LEU A 132 -2.74 -9.28 2.91
CA LEU A 132 -1.36 -9.63 3.22
C LEU A 132 -1.25 -11.13 3.51
N GLN A 133 -0.37 -11.80 2.77
CA GLN A 133 0.03 -13.17 3.03
C GLN A 133 1.50 -13.20 3.41
N ILE A 134 1.79 -13.68 4.62
CA ILE A 134 3.16 -13.88 5.09
C ILE A 134 3.52 -15.34 4.87
N GLY A 135 4.44 -15.58 3.93
CA GLY A 135 5.08 -16.87 3.76
C GLY A 135 5.97 -17.14 4.96
N VAL A 136 5.68 -18.22 5.69
CA VAL A 136 6.66 -18.80 6.60
C VAL A 136 7.68 -19.47 5.69
N ALA A 137 8.93 -19.00 5.70
CA ALA A 137 10.00 -19.76 5.07
C ALA A 137 9.94 -21.18 5.68
N PRO A 138 9.94 -22.26 4.88
CA PRO A 138 10.02 -23.59 5.45
C PRO A 138 11.25 -23.58 6.35
N SER A 139 11.04 -23.81 7.64
CA SER A 139 12.13 -24.09 8.56
C SER A 139 12.90 -25.23 7.90
N TYR A 140 14.10 -24.96 7.42
CA TYR A 140 15.04 -26.01 7.04
C TYR A 140 15.35 -26.75 8.34
N CYS A 141 14.50 -27.71 8.68
CA CYS A 141 14.84 -28.77 9.61
C CYS A 141 15.94 -29.55 8.90
N TYR A 142 17.19 -29.15 9.12
CA TYR A 142 18.28 -30.08 8.94
C TYR A 142 18.05 -31.19 9.97
N PRO A 143 17.81 -32.44 9.56
CA PRO A 143 18.02 -33.53 10.49
C PRO A 143 19.49 -33.45 10.87
N SER A 144 19.75 -33.19 12.15
CA SER A 144 21.06 -33.42 12.74
C SER A 144 21.44 -34.86 12.41
N ARG A 145 22.41 -35.05 11.52
CA ARG A 145 23.03 -36.36 11.32
C ARG A 145 23.73 -36.70 12.63
N SER A 146 23.07 -37.52 13.43
CA SER A 146 23.70 -38.35 14.47
C SER A 146 24.59 -39.39 13.83
#